data_AF-D2U2M2-F1
#
_entry.id   AF-D2U2M2-F1
#
_cell.length_a   1.000
_cell.length_b   1.000
_cell.length_c   1.000
_cell.angle_alpha   90.00
_cell.angle_beta   90.00
_cell.angle_gamma   90.00
#
_symmetry.space_group_name_H-M   'P 1'
#
loop_
_entity.id
_entity.type
_entity.pdbx_description
1 polymer ?
#
loop_
_entity_poly.entity_id
_entity_poly.type
_entity_poly.pdbx_seq_one_letter_code
_entity_poly.pdbx_strand_id
1 'polypeptide(L)'
;MDKLKNRHNQQIAILHKLEALRNQLLENGDNAIEDVILLFPLADRQQLRTLIRNCKKEREANKPAKAYRQLFQYLKTLSESA
;
A
#
# COMPACT_ATOMS: atom_id res chain seq x y z
N MET A 1 26.88 5.12 -18.71
CA MET A 1 25.65 5.87 -18.37
C MET A 1 24.53 4.96 -17.85
N ASP A 2 24.85 3.76 -17.34
CA ASP A 2 23.86 2.70 -17.08
C ASP A 2 23.42 2.55 -15.62
N LYS A 3 24.27 2.96 -14.66
CA LYS A 3 23.95 2.81 -13.22
C LYS A 3 22.75 3.66 -12.78
N LEU A 4 22.55 4.83 -13.38
CA LEU A 4 21.46 5.74 -13.03
C LEU A 4 20.09 5.23 -13.54
N LYS A 5 20.05 4.68 -14.76
CA LYS A 5 18.84 4.10 -15.33
C LYS A 5 18.36 2.88 -14.55
N ASN A 6 19.30 2.02 -14.12
CA ASN A 6 18.95 0.82 -13.34
C ASN A 6 18.31 1.16 -11.98
N ARG A 7 18.88 2.14 -11.25
CA ARG A 7 18.31 2.58 -9.96
C ARG A 7 16.90 3.19 -10.11
N HIS A 8 16.66 3.94 -11.18
CA HIS A 8 15.34 4.50 -11.46
C HIS A 8 14.31 3.40 -11.75
N ASN A 9 14.67 2.41 -12.56
CA ASN A 9 13.81 1.27 -12.88
C ASN A 9 13.48 0.42 -11.64
N GLN A 10 14.43 0.24 -10.72
CA GLN A 10 14.20 -0.43 -9.45
C GLN A 10 13.19 0.32 -8.58
N GLN A 11 13.29 1.65 -8.50
CA GLN A 11 12.34 2.48 -7.76
C GLN A 11 10.93 2.38 -8.34
N ILE A 12 10.79 2.47 -9.67
CA ILE A 12 9.51 2.29 -10.35
C ILE A 12 8.91 0.92 -10.05
N ALA A 13 9.71 -0.15 -10.10
CA ALA A 13 9.24 -1.49 -9.81
C ALA A 13 8.73 -1.64 -8.37
N ILE A 14 9.38 -0.99 -7.38
CA ILE A 14 8.90 -0.97 -5.99
C ILE A 14 7.54 -0.26 -5.91
N LEU A 15 7.39 0.91 -6.54
CA LEU A 15 6.13 1.66 -6.51
C LEU A 15 4.97 0.82 -7.08
N HIS A 16 5.18 0.13 -8.21
CA HIS A 16 4.16 -0.75 -8.77
C HIS A 16 3.82 -1.94 -7.87
N LYS A 17 4.79 -2.51 -7.16
CA LYS A 17 4.53 -3.56 -6.17
C LYS A 17 3.65 -3.04 -5.03
N LEU A 18 3.89 -1.81 -4.56
CA LEU A 18 3.06 -1.19 -3.51
C LEU A 18 1.64 -0.88 -4.02
N GLU A 19 1.48 -0.50 -5.28
CA GLU A 19 0.16 -0.34 -5.90
C GLU A 19 -0.62 -1.65 -5.96
N ALA A 20 0.04 -2.74 -6.35
CA ALA A 20 -0.56 -4.08 -6.37
C ALA A 20 -0.95 -4.53 -4.96
N LEU A 21 -0.08 -4.30 -3.96
CA LEU A 21 -0.32 -4.63 -2.56
C LEU A 21 -1.52 -3.86 -1.99
N ARG A 22 -1.65 -2.57 -2.30
CA ARG A 22 -2.84 -1.77 -1.95
C ARG A 22 -4.11 -2.39 -2.52
N ASN A 23 -4.10 -2.79 -3.79
CA ASN A 23 -5.27 -3.36 -4.43
C ASN A 23 -5.66 -4.69 -3.76
N GLN A 24 -4.69 -5.55 -3.48
CA GLN A 24 -4.89 -6.81 -2.76
C GLN A 24 -5.47 -6.60 -1.35
N LEU A 25 -5.03 -5.56 -0.62
CA LEU A 25 -5.61 -5.22 0.68
C LEU A 25 -7.09 -4.82 0.60
N LEU A 26 -7.49 -4.14 -0.47
CA LEU A 26 -8.88 -3.74 -0.67
C LEU A 26 -9.78 -4.92 -1.05
N GLU A 27 -9.24 -5.85 -1.85
CA GLU A 27 -9.93 -7.06 -2.30
C GLU A 27 -10.06 -8.09 -1.17
N ASN A 28 -8.94 -8.45 -0.55
CA ASN A 28 -8.83 -9.58 0.37
C ASN A 28 -8.97 -9.19 1.85
N GLY A 29 -8.95 -7.88 2.17
CA GLY A 29 -9.13 -7.39 3.53
C GLY A 29 -8.12 -7.96 4.51
N ASP A 30 -8.61 -8.54 5.60
CA ASP A 30 -7.78 -9.02 6.72
C ASP A 30 -6.77 -10.10 6.34
N ASN A 31 -7.10 -10.94 5.35
CA ASN A 31 -6.21 -11.99 4.88
C ASN A 31 -4.93 -11.39 4.27
N ALA A 32 -5.07 -10.35 3.44
CA ALA A 32 -3.91 -9.66 2.86
C ALA A 32 -3.15 -8.79 3.87
N ILE A 33 -3.75 -8.44 5.02
CA ILE A 33 -3.03 -7.71 6.07
C ILE A 33 -1.95 -8.57 6.69
N GLU A 34 -2.17 -9.89 6.81
CA GLU A 34 -1.14 -10.80 7.34
C GLU A 34 0.09 -10.84 6.44
N ASP A 35 -0.09 -10.92 5.12
CA ASP A 35 1.00 -10.84 4.15
C ASP A 35 1.79 -9.52 4.27
N VAL A 36 1.08 -8.40 4.48
CA VAL A 36 1.72 -7.09 4.70
C VAL A 36 2.53 -7.05 5.98
N ILE A 37 2.04 -7.67 7.05
CA ILE A 37 2.75 -7.73 8.35
C ILE A 37 3.99 -8.62 8.23
N LEU A 38 3.93 -9.71 7.45
CA LEU A 38 5.10 -10.55 7.19
C LEU A 38 6.17 -9.81 6.39
N LEU A 39 5.77 -9.01 5.41
CA LEU A 39 6.68 -8.17 4.61
C LEU A 39 7.22 -6.97 5.38
N PHE A 40 6.38 -6.36 6.23
CA PHE A 40 6.68 -5.17 7.01
C PHE A 40 6.29 -5.40 8.48
N PRO A 41 7.18 -5.99 9.31
CA PRO A 41 6.87 -6.33 10.69
C PRO A 41 6.48 -5.14 11.58
N LEU A 42 6.89 -3.92 11.19
CA LEU A 42 6.55 -2.67 11.87
C LEU A 42 5.19 -2.10 11.45
N ALA A 43 4.48 -2.73 10.51
CA ALA A 43 3.18 -2.27 10.08
C ALA A 43 2.14 -2.43 11.21
N ASP A 44 1.29 -1.42 11.34
CA ASP A 44 0.18 -1.42 12.28
C ASP A 44 -1.05 -2.05 11.60
N ARG A 45 -1.39 -3.25 12.08
CA ARG A 45 -2.56 -4.02 11.61
C ARG A 45 -3.85 -3.22 11.73
N GLN A 46 -4.06 -2.48 12.81
CA GLN A 46 -5.29 -1.72 13.04
C GLN A 46 -5.36 -0.48 12.15
N GLN A 47 -4.21 0.15 11.86
CA GLN A 47 -4.12 1.24 10.89
C GLN A 47 -4.49 0.76 9.47
N LEU A 48 -3.94 -0.38 9.04
CA LEU A 48 -4.29 -1.00 7.75
C LEU A 48 -5.80 -1.29 7.65
N ARG A 49 -6.36 -1.95 8.67
CA ARG A 49 -7.81 -2.23 8.73
C ARG A 49 -8.64 -0.96 8.61
N THR A 50 -8.24 0.11 9.29
CA THR A 50 -8.94 1.40 9.28
C THR A 50 -8.90 2.05 7.89
N LEU A 51 -7.72 2.08 7.26
CA LEU A 51 -7.56 2.61 5.91
C LEU A 51 -8.37 1.83 4.88
N ILE A 52 -8.36 0.49 4.94
CA ILE A 52 -9.15 -0.38 4.05
C ILE A 52 -10.64 -0.08 4.19
N ARG A 53 -11.17 -0.03 5.43
CA ARG A 53 -12.58 0.30 5.66
C ARG A 53 -12.94 1.67 5.12
N ASN A 54 -12.07 2.67 5.31
CA ASN A 54 -12.31 4.02 4.80
C ASN A 54 -12.33 4.04 3.27
N CYS A 55 -11.44 3.30 2.60
CA CYS A 55 -11.45 3.18 1.14
C CYS A 55 -12.77 2.58 0.63
N LYS A 56 -13.26 1.51 1.27
CA LYS A 56 -14.54 0.87 0.91
C LYS A 56 -15.70 1.84 1.08
N LYS A 57 -15.76 2.54 2.22
CA LYS A 57 -16.78 3.57 2.49
C LYS A 57 -16.73 4.74 1.50
N GLU A 58 -15.55 5.22 1.14
CA GLU A 58 -15.40 6.30 0.15
C GLU A 58 -15.90 5.85 -1.22
N ARG A 59 -15.57 4.62 -1.64
CA ARG A 59 -16.02 4.04 -2.90
C ARG A 59 -17.53 3.87 -2.94
N GLU A 60 -18.13 3.31 -1.89
CA GLU A 60 -19.58 3.15 -1.76
C GLU A 60 -20.32 4.49 -1.78
N ALA A 61 -19.75 5.51 -1.14
CA ALA A 61 -20.33 6.84 -1.08
C ALA A 61 -20.00 7.73 -2.31
N ASN A 62 -19.37 7.20 -3.36
CA ASN A 62 -18.88 7.94 -4.53
C ASN A 62 -18.04 9.19 -4.15
N LYS A 63 -17.29 9.11 -3.06
CA LYS A 63 -16.44 10.18 -2.57
C LYS A 63 -15.06 10.14 -3.26
N PRO A 64 -14.33 11.27 -3.27
CA PRO A 64 -12.94 11.28 -3.73
C PRO A 64 -12.10 10.26 -2.97
N ALA A 65 -11.21 9.56 -3.69
CA ALA A 65 -10.38 8.47 -3.18
C ALA A 65 -9.21 8.98 -2.30
N LYS A 66 -9.52 9.59 -1.15
CA LYS A 66 -8.53 10.12 -0.21
C LYS A 66 -7.88 8.99 0.58
N ALA A 67 -8.69 8.10 1.17
CA ALA A 67 -8.19 6.94 1.90
C ALA A 67 -7.33 6.03 1.01
N TYR A 68 -7.68 5.92 -0.28
CA TYR A 68 -6.91 5.14 -1.26
C TYR A 68 -5.48 5.68 -1.43
N ARG A 69 -5.34 7.01 -1.52
CA ARG A 69 -4.04 7.68 -1.57
C ARG A 69 -3.29 7.54 -0.24
N GLN A 70 -3.99 7.65 0.88
CA GLN A 70 -3.40 7.47 2.22
C GLN A 70 -2.89 6.05 2.44
N LEU A 71 -3.60 5.04 1.96
CA LEU A 71 -3.17 3.64 2.04
C LEU A 71 -1.88 3.41 1.25
N PHE A 72 -1.79 3.94 0.02
CA PHE A 72 -0.54 3.89 -0.74
C PHE A 72 0.61 4.60 -0.03
N GLN A 73 0.36 5.80 0.50
CA GLN A 73 1.37 6.58 1.21
C GLN A 73 1.88 5.84 2.46
N TYR A 74 0.98 5.17 3.18
CA TYR A 74 1.35 4.36 4.34
C TYR A 74 2.25 3.19 3.95
N LEU A 75 1.88 2.44 2.89
CA LEU A 75 2.70 1.34 2.37
C LEU A 75 4.07 1.82 1.88
N LYS A 76 4.14 3.00 1.25
CA LYS A 76 5.40 3.63 0.85
C LYS A 76 6.27 3.94 2.06
N THR A 77 5.72 4.55 3.11
CA THR A 77 6.46 4.83 4.35
C THR A 77 6.97 3.56 5.02
N LEU A 78 6.17 2.47 5.02
CA LEU A 78 6.62 1.17 5.52
C LEU A 78 7.80 0.64 4.69
N SER A 79 7.73 0.71 3.36
CA SER A 79 8.82 0.25 2.48
C SER A 79 10.10 1.07 2.58
N GLU A 80 10.01 2.34 3.00
CA GLU A 80 11.16 3.21 3.22
C GLU A 80 11.77 3.03 4.62
N SER A 81 11.02 2.44 5.55
CA SER A 81 11.43 2.19 6.94
C SER A 81 11.84 0.74 7.22
N ALA A 82 11.68 -0.14 6.23
CA ALA A 82 12.08 -1.55 6.26
C ALA A 82 13.51 -1.72 5.77
#